data_AF-A0A1Q6F169-F1
#
_entry.id   AF-A0A1Q6F169-F1
#
_cell.length_a   1.000
_cell.length_b   1.000
_cell.length_c   1.000
_cell.angle_alpha   90.00
_cell.angle_beta   90.00
_cell.angle_gamma   90.00
#
_symmetry.space_group_name_H-M   'P 1'
#
loop_
_entity.id
_entity.type
_entity.pdbx_description
1 polymer ?
#
loop_
_entity_poly.entity_id
_entity_poly.type
_entity_poly.pdbx_seq_one_letter_code
_entity_poly.pdbx_strand_id
1 'polypeptide(L)'
;MDRDLNSVNIMPLDTLIDNWRIDYPYYMKGVGDMTLGGLGQSTMPFNYFDRAQGPDFKFARAYDAYTYRMDNVPFYNSKTPYLNLTYLESGQKRYREEHFEITTAHNVSPTTGFNVSYKARGTKGLYEWQRTIDYNLSVAFSHTGKRYSIYAAFINNRIRQRENGGVVGTWAIVDTVFEHPSGVPMKLAEAEAENSYRNNSFFVKQSYAIPLQPVTDYDFSIAGLSAVYIGHVFEYNTWSKLYTDKYATYTNDRGSRDENGEYVPTTETYYKDWFISPAESRDSIRERVLSNRFFVEAQPWDRNGVVGVLDGGIGIDMYAYTQFSLKDYAAGKYGVDRRTAWYAYGAVSGKIRKFADWGADLKFYPSGYRSGDLALNAHVALTAKFRGHPVILSGRFSQTRLSPSYWEENLFSNHYVWSNSFDKENETRFEVSLEIPDWALELSAWQGVVSNKIYYGADSRVAQSGATISLTSLYARKDFRLGGFHFDHRVLLQWSTNQEVIPVPLCSAYLSY
;
A
#
# COMPACT_ATOMS: atom_id res chain seq x y z
N MET A 1 7.62 -0.89 11.71
CA MET A 1 8.29 0.30 12.30
C MET A 1 7.61 1.51 11.70
N ASP A 2 7.44 2.63 12.41
CA ASP A 2 6.92 3.82 11.72
C ASP A 2 7.98 4.37 10.75
N ARG A 3 7.54 4.75 9.54
CA ARG A 3 8.41 5.28 8.48
C ARG A 3 8.91 6.67 8.87
N ASP A 4 8.04 7.54 9.37
CA ASP A 4 8.33 8.94 9.64
C ASP A 4 8.77 9.15 11.10
N LEU A 5 8.20 8.42 12.05
CA LEU A 5 8.49 8.59 13.47
C LEU A 5 9.53 7.59 13.99
N ASN A 6 10.22 7.94 15.07
CA ASN A 6 11.08 7.00 15.79
C ASN A 6 10.32 6.05 16.75
N SER A 7 9.19 5.51 16.28
CA SER A 7 8.39 4.54 17.03
C SER A 7 8.51 3.11 16.49
N VAL A 8 8.44 2.16 17.41
CA VAL A 8 8.37 0.73 17.11
C VAL A 8 7.07 0.19 17.69
N ASN A 9 6.20 -0.30 16.81
CA ASN A 9 4.98 -0.98 17.22
C ASN A 9 5.34 -2.44 17.51
N ILE A 10 5.21 -2.83 18.78
CA ILE A 10 5.40 -4.20 19.21
C ILE A 10 4.11 -4.95 18.89
N MET A 11 4.21 -5.93 17.99
CA MET A 11 3.11 -6.85 17.70
C MET A 11 3.37 -8.15 18.46
N PRO A 12 2.35 -8.74 19.11
CA PRO A 12 2.47 -10.10 19.58
C PRO A 12 2.75 -11.01 18.38
N LEU A 13 3.56 -12.06 18.57
CA LEU A 13 3.68 -13.09 17.56
C LEU A 13 2.30 -13.75 17.45
N ASP A 14 1.70 -13.67 16.27
CA ASP A 14 0.40 -14.29 16.03
C ASP A 14 0.60 -15.81 15.96
N THR A 15 0.38 -16.46 17.11
CA THR A 15 0.39 -17.92 17.26
C THR A 15 -1.02 -18.49 17.27
N LEU A 16 -2.04 -17.65 17.07
CA LEU A 16 -3.43 -18.08 17.07
C LEU A 16 -3.78 -18.65 15.69
N ILE A 17 -4.72 -19.60 15.69
CA ILE A 17 -5.33 -20.14 14.46
C ILE A 17 -6.41 -19.16 13.93
N ASP A 18 -6.57 -18.01 14.58
CA ASP A 18 -7.59 -17.04 14.22
C ASP A 18 -7.30 -16.48 12.83
N ASN A 19 -8.31 -16.45 11.97
CA ASN A 19 -8.19 -16.12 10.55
C ASN A 19 -7.26 -16.99 9.69
N TRP A 20 -6.76 -18.14 10.18
CA TRP A 20 -5.96 -19.08 9.37
C TRP A 20 -6.68 -19.50 8.08
N ARG A 21 -8.02 -19.58 8.11
CA ARG A 21 -8.87 -19.87 6.94
C ARG A 21 -8.85 -18.80 5.85
N ILE A 22 -8.30 -17.60 6.12
CA ILE A 22 -8.25 -16.49 5.19
C ILE A 22 -6.89 -16.51 4.50
N ASP A 23 -6.80 -17.25 3.39
CA ASP A 23 -5.55 -17.44 2.64
C ASP A 23 -5.13 -16.18 1.85
N TYR A 24 -6.11 -15.34 1.51
CA TYR A 24 -5.88 -14.12 0.72
C TYR A 24 -5.58 -12.93 1.63
N PRO A 25 -4.39 -12.29 1.51
CA PRO A 25 -4.00 -11.16 2.35
C PRO A 25 -5.00 -9.98 2.30
N TYR A 26 -5.64 -9.81 1.15
CA TYR A 26 -6.56 -8.73 0.86
C TYR A 26 -7.98 -8.92 1.44
N TYR A 27 -8.28 -10.06 2.08
CA TYR A 27 -9.51 -10.26 2.85
C TYR A 27 -9.33 -10.08 4.36
N MET A 28 -8.10 -9.92 4.84
CA MET A 28 -7.82 -9.87 6.28
C MET A 28 -8.35 -8.59 6.94
N LYS A 29 -8.39 -7.47 6.21
CA LYS A 29 -8.73 -6.14 6.75
C LYS A 29 -10.09 -5.66 6.28
N GLY A 30 -10.83 -5.01 7.19
CA GLY A 30 -12.12 -4.40 6.89
C GLY A 30 -13.10 -5.38 6.22
N VAL A 31 -13.79 -4.91 5.18
CA VAL A 31 -14.66 -5.73 4.31
C VAL A 31 -13.89 -6.39 3.14
N GLY A 32 -12.57 -6.26 3.11
CA GLY A 32 -11.68 -6.74 2.05
C GLY A 32 -11.39 -5.71 0.95
N ASP A 33 -10.77 -6.19 -0.12
CA ASP A 33 -10.36 -5.39 -1.28
C ASP A 33 -11.12 -5.78 -2.56
N MET A 34 -11.26 -4.81 -3.45
CA MET A 34 -11.55 -5.00 -4.87
C MET A 34 -10.35 -5.70 -5.52
N THR A 35 -10.57 -6.83 -6.18
CA THR A 35 -9.49 -7.64 -6.78
C THR A 35 -9.87 -8.14 -8.17
N LEU A 36 -8.85 -8.48 -8.97
CA LEU A 36 -9.03 -9.25 -10.21
C LEU A 36 -9.27 -10.75 -9.94
N GLY A 37 -9.20 -11.18 -8.67
CA GLY A 37 -9.65 -12.49 -8.17
C GLY A 37 -8.51 -13.43 -7.82
N GLY A 38 -7.45 -13.49 -8.61
CA GLY A 38 -6.35 -14.43 -8.41
C GLY A 38 -5.31 -13.97 -7.38
N LEU A 39 -4.63 -14.93 -6.74
CA LEU A 39 -3.57 -14.63 -5.77
C LEU A 39 -2.39 -13.86 -6.42
N GLY A 40 -1.98 -12.75 -5.81
CA GLY A 40 -0.88 -11.91 -6.28
C GLY A 40 -1.27 -10.90 -7.37
N GLN A 41 -2.53 -10.92 -7.83
CA GLN A 41 -3.06 -9.92 -8.75
C GLN A 41 -3.35 -8.59 -8.05
N SER A 42 -3.58 -7.53 -8.84
CA SER A 42 -3.90 -6.21 -8.30
C SER A 42 -5.12 -6.22 -7.40
N THR A 43 -5.01 -5.47 -6.29
CA THR A 43 -6.00 -5.31 -5.24
C THR A 43 -6.10 -3.85 -4.83
N MET A 44 -7.29 -3.41 -4.43
CA MET A 44 -7.53 -2.08 -3.90
C MET A 44 -8.57 -2.12 -2.78
N PRO A 45 -8.31 -1.58 -1.59
CA PRO A 45 -9.29 -1.57 -0.51
C PRO A 45 -10.63 -0.96 -0.92
N PHE A 46 -11.73 -1.65 -0.57
CA PHE A 46 -13.08 -1.14 -0.81
C PHE A 46 -13.27 0.21 -0.13
N ASN A 47 -12.90 0.30 1.15
CA ASN A 47 -12.90 1.55 1.88
C ASN A 47 -11.81 2.50 1.35
N TYR A 48 -12.23 3.60 0.74
CA TYR A 48 -11.31 4.64 0.25
C TYR A 48 -10.30 5.12 1.33
N PHE A 49 -10.73 5.24 2.59
CA PHE A 49 -9.89 5.80 3.65
C PHE A 49 -8.73 4.87 4.05
N ASP A 50 -8.83 3.58 3.75
CA ASP A 50 -7.77 2.57 3.98
C ASP A 50 -6.75 2.50 2.82
N ARG A 51 -7.03 3.18 1.69
CA ARG A 51 -6.14 3.17 0.52
C ARG A 51 -4.87 3.97 0.82
N ALA A 52 -3.72 3.38 0.52
CA ALA A 52 -2.42 4.01 0.76
C ALA A 52 -2.27 5.34 0.00
N GLN A 53 -1.89 6.39 0.73
CA GLN A 53 -1.69 7.76 0.20
C GLN A 53 -0.21 8.10 -0.04
N GLY A 54 0.71 7.15 0.20
CA GLY A 54 2.15 7.41 0.19
C GLY A 54 2.71 7.78 -1.19
N PRO A 55 3.76 8.61 -1.27
CA PRO A 55 4.38 9.06 -2.53
C PRO A 55 5.12 7.96 -3.30
N ASP A 56 4.99 6.71 -2.88
CA ASP A 56 5.63 5.56 -3.50
C ASP A 56 5.19 5.41 -4.96
N PHE A 57 6.03 4.74 -5.75
CA PHE A 57 5.83 4.47 -7.17
C PHE A 57 4.37 4.10 -7.48
N LYS A 58 3.64 5.03 -8.12
CA LYS A 58 2.17 5.01 -8.17
C LYS A 58 1.59 3.75 -8.80
N PHE A 59 2.29 3.18 -9.79
CA PHE A 59 1.87 1.95 -10.46
C PHE A 59 1.96 0.68 -9.59
N ALA A 60 2.75 0.69 -8.51
CA ALA A 60 2.87 -0.45 -7.60
C ALA A 60 1.81 -0.46 -6.49
N ARG A 61 1.06 0.63 -6.29
CA ARG A 61 0.05 0.74 -5.22
C ARG A 61 -1.00 -0.37 -5.26
N ALA A 62 -1.33 -0.85 -6.46
CA ALA A 62 -2.26 -1.96 -6.63
C ALA A 62 -1.74 -3.30 -6.07
N TYR A 63 -0.47 -3.38 -5.67
CA TYR A 63 0.16 -4.56 -5.08
C TYR A 63 0.60 -4.33 -3.62
N ASP A 64 0.13 -3.26 -2.98
CA ASP A 64 0.48 -2.92 -1.60
C ASP A 64 0.12 -4.03 -0.60
N ALA A 65 -0.92 -4.82 -0.88
CA ALA A 65 -1.32 -5.97 -0.05
C ALA A 65 -0.27 -7.08 0.00
N TYR A 66 0.63 -7.15 -0.99
CA TYR A 66 1.61 -8.23 -1.11
C TYR A 66 3.05 -7.78 -0.86
N THR A 67 3.37 -6.52 -1.15
CA THR A 67 4.75 -6.03 -1.18
C THR A 67 5.29 -5.66 0.20
N TYR A 68 6.58 -5.95 0.43
CA TYR A 68 7.29 -5.43 1.59
C TYR A 68 7.76 -3.98 1.37
N ARG A 69 7.72 -3.19 2.43
CA ARG A 69 8.10 -1.78 2.51
C ARG A 69 8.71 -1.49 3.89
N MET A 70 9.39 -0.36 4.03
CA MET A 70 10.02 0.01 5.31
C MET A 70 9.04 0.02 6.49
N ASP A 71 7.78 0.41 6.27
CA ASP A 71 6.75 0.51 7.30
C ASP A 71 6.20 -0.85 7.75
N ASN A 72 6.21 -1.86 6.87
CA ASN A 72 5.58 -3.16 7.10
C ASN A 72 6.54 -4.35 7.28
N VAL A 73 7.86 -4.17 7.11
CA VAL A 73 8.83 -5.25 7.33
C VAL A 73 8.86 -5.66 8.81
N PRO A 74 8.70 -6.96 9.13
CA PRO A 74 8.76 -7.45 10.49
C PRO A 74 10.21 -7.64 10.97
N PHE A 75 10.46 -7.23 12.21
CA PHE A 75 11.70 -7.51 12.94
C PHE A 75 11.40 -8.47 14.07
N TYR A 76 12.03 -9.64 14.07
CA TYR A 76 11.78 -10.67 15.07
C TYR A 76 12.82 -10.60 16.18
N ASN A 77 12.35 -10.59 17.42
CA ASN A 77 13.18 -10.79 18.61
C ASN A 77 12.74 -12.08 19.30
N SER A 78 13.46 -13.17 19.06
CA SER A 78 13.07 -14.51 19.52
C SER A 78 14.08 -15.07 20.52
N LYS A 79 13.61 -15.69 21.61
CA LYS A 79 14.52 -16.34 22.59
C LYS A 79 15.18 -17.60 22.03
N THR A 80 14.51 -18.27 21.10
CA THR A 80 14.94 -19.49 20.43
C THR A 80 14.80 -19.32 18.92
N PRO A 81 15.59 -20.03 18.09
CA PRO A 81 15.40 -20.05 16.65
C PRO A 81 13.95 -20.28 16.27
N TYR A 82 13.43 -19.45 15.37
CA TYR A 82 12.06 -19.52 14.86
C TYR A 82 12.09 -19.88 13.38
N LEU A 83 11.27 -20.86 13.00
CA LEU A 83 11.04 -21.25 11.62
C LEU A 83 9.54 -21.43 11.42
N ASN A 84 8.97 -20.67 10.49
CA ASN A 84 7.62 -20.89 9.99
C ASN A 84 7.72 -21.23 8.50
N LEU A 85 7.10 -22.34 8.09
CA LEU A 85 6.97 -22.74 6.70
C LEU A 85 5.50 -23.02 6.42
N THR A 86 4.97 -22.39 5.38
CA THR A 86 3.60 -22.56 4.92
C THR A 86 3.61 -22.85 3.42
N TYR A 87 2.94 -23.92 3.01
CA TYR A 87 2.69 -24.24 1.61
C TYR A 87 1.19 -24.52 1.43
N LEU A 88 0.54 -23.70 0.61
CA LEU A 88 -0.87 -23.84 0.26
C LEU A 88 -0.95 -23.97 -1.27
N GLU A 89 -1.76 -24.92 -1.73
CA GLU A 89 -2.05 -25.12 -3.14
C GLU A 89 -3.57 -25.25 -3.30
N SER A 90 -4.11 -24.59 -4.32
CA SER A 90 -5.54 -24.62 -4.63
C SER A 90 -5.78 -24.78 -6.12
N GLY A 91 -6.91 -25.39 -6.47
CA GLY A 91 -7.37 -25.57 -7.84
C GLY A 91 -6.75 -26.74 -8.61
N GLN A 92 -7.30 -27.01 -9.79
CA GLN A 92 -6.77 -28.02 -10.70
C GLN A 92 -5.46 -27.52 -11.34
N LYS A 93 -4.64 -28.44 -11.88
CA LYS A 93 -3.36 -28.13 -12.54
C LYS A 93 -3.43 -26.97 -13.56
N ARG A 94 -4.57 -26.76 -14.22
CA ARG A 94 -4.82 -25.67 -15.18
C ARG A 94 -4.99 -24.30 -14.51
N TYR A 95 -5.70 -24.24 -13.39
CA TYR A 95 -6.08 -23.01 -12.65
C TYR A 95 -5.35 -22.90 -11.31
N ARG A 96 -4.19 -23.54 -11.20
CA ARG A 96 -3.50 -23.72 -9.94
C ARG A 96 -3.08 -22.38 -9.33
N GLU A 97 -3.35 -22.23 -8.05
CA GLU A 97 -2.81 -21.20 -7.18
C GLU A 97 -1.85 -21.82 -6.18
N GLU A 98 -0.69 -21.20 -5.98
CA GLU A 98 0.36 -21.66 -5.09
C GLU A 98 0.77 -20.50 -4.16
N HIS A 99 0.84 -20.78 -2.86
CA HIS A 99 1.37 -19.89 -1.85
C HIS A 99 2.45 -20.64 -1.08
N PHE A 100 3.67 -20.12 -1.12
CA PHE A 100 4.77 -20.61 -0.33
C PHE A 100 5.34 -19.47 0.51
N GLU A 101 5.41 -19.68 1.82
CA GLU A 101 6.02 -18.75 2.75
C GLU A 101 7.03 -19.49 3.62
N ILE A 102 8.20 -18.88 3.80
CA ILE A 102 9.20 -19.30 4.77
C ILE A 102 9.72 -18.08 5.52
N THR A 103 9.67 -18.14 6.84
CA THR A 103 10.27 -17.15 7.72
C THR A 103 11.19 -17.84 8.71
N THR A 104 12.46 -17.43 8.73
CA THR A 104 13.42 -17.85 9.74
C THR A 104 13.91 -16.64 10.53
N ALA A 105 14.03 -16.76 11.85
CA ALA A 105 14.59 -15.75 12.72
C ALA A 105 15.54 -16.37 13.73
N HIS A 106 16.70 -15.73 13.91
CA HIS A 106 17.73 -16.17 14.83
C HIS A 106 18.30 -14.97 15.60
N ASN A 107 18.46 -15.13 16.91
CA ASN A 107 19.17 -14.20 17.75
C ASN A 107 20.61 -14.68 17.98
N VAL A 108 21.58 -13.85 17.62
CA VAL A 108 23.01 -14.09 17.90
C VAL A 108 23.34 -13.73 19.36
N SER A 109 22.65 -12.72 19.89
CA SER A 109 22.69 -12.32 21.29
C SER A 109 21.27 -11.91 21.75
N PRO A 110 21.02 -11.72 23.06
CA PRO A 110 19.72 -11.22 23.52
C PRO A 110 19.32 -9.85 22.95
N THR A 111 20.27 -9.09 22.41
CA THR A 111 20.06 -7.75 21.84
C THR A 111 20.17 -7.71 20.32
N THR A 112 20.79 -8.72 19.68
CA THR A 112 21.04 -8.77 18.24
C THR A 112 20.36 -9.97 17.60
N GLY A 113 19.52 -9.71 16.61
CA GLY A 113 18.86 -10.74 15.82
C GLY A 113 18.81 -10.39 14.34
N PHE A 114 18.58 -11.42 13.54
CA PHE A 114 18.28 -11.28 12.12
C PHE A 114 17.14 -12.20 11.73
N ASN A 115 16.42 -11.84 10.68
CA ASN A 115 15.38 -12.67 10.11
C ASN A 115 15.36 -12.58 8.58
N VAL A 116 14.96 -13.67 7.96
CA VAL A 116 14.75 -13.78 6.52
C VAL A 116 13.33 -14.28 6.31
N SER A 117 12.53 -13.51 5.59
CA SER A 117 11.19 -13.89 5.17
C SER A 117 11.11 -13.89 3.66
N TYR A 118 10.66 -14.99 3.08
CA TYR A 118 10.45 -15.15 1.66
C TYR A 118 9.02 -15.64 1.41
N LYS A 119 8.31 -14.92 0.53
CA LYS A 119 6.96 -15.23 0.10
C LYS A 119 6.97 -15.39 -1.41
N ALA A 120 6.45 -16.50 -1.88
CA ALA A 120 6.25 -16.82 -3.28
C ALA A 120 4.78 -17.15 -3.50
N ARG A 121 4.11 -16.33 -4.29
CA ARG A 121 2.69 -16.45 -4.58
C ARG A 121 2.51 -16.49 -6.08
N GLY A 122 1.65 -17.36 -6.57
CA GLY A 122 1.39 -17.45 -8.01
C GLY A 122 0.02 -18.00 -8.31
N THR A 123 -0.56 -17.52 -9.40
CA THR A 123 -1.81 -18.04 -9.96
C THR A 123 -1.63 -18.21 -11.45
N LYS A 124 -2.17 -19.31 -11.99
CA LYS A 124 -2.24 -19.47 -13.45
C LYS A 124 -3.30 -18.58 -14.11
N GLY A 125 -4.22 -18.03 -13.31
CA GLY A 125 -5.38 -17.27 -13.80
C GLY A 125 -6.50 -18.19 -14.28
N LEU A 126 -7.75 -17.73 -14.18
CA LEU A 126 -8.92 -18.45 -14.70
C LEU A 126 -9.11 -18.18 -16.19
N TYR A 127 -8.92 -16.93 -16.59
CA TYR A 127 -9.06 -16.48 -17.96
C TYR A 127 -7.75 -16.61 -18.74
N GLU A 128 -7.86 -16.57 -20.07
CA GLU A 128 -6.68 -16.56 -20.92
C GLU A 128 -5.80 -15.34 -20.63
N TRP A 129 -4.48 -15.56 -20.64
CA TRP A 129 -3.47 -14.53 -20.43
C TRP A 129 -3.58 -13.75 -19.10
N GLN A 130 -3.93 -14.43 -18.01
CA GLN A 130 -4.14 -13.82 -16.69
C GLN A 130 -3.19 -14.35 -15.59
N ARG A 131 -2.06 -14.95 -15.97
CA ARG A 131 -1.09 -15.54 -15.03
C ARG A 131 -0.36 -14.46 -14.22
N THR A 132 -0.16 -14.73 -12.94
CA THR A 132 0.58 -13.85 -12.02
C THR A 132 1.61 -14.61 -11.21
N ILE A 133 2.75 -13.97 -10.98
CA ILE A 133 3.82 -14.47 -10.12
C ILE A 133 4.32 -13.30 -9.27
N ASP A 134 4.31 -13.47 -7.96
CA ASP A 134 4.79 -12.50 -6.97
C ASP A 134 5.82 -13.16 -6.06
N TYR A 135 6.99 -12.54 -5.96
CA TYR A 135 8.06 -12.92 -5.05
C TYR A 135 8.45 -11.74 -4.18
N ASN A 136 8.38 -11.92 -2.87
CA ASN A 136 8.75 -10.91 -1.89
C ASN A 136 9.80 -11.51 -0.95
N LEU A 137 10.96 -10.87 -0.87
CA LEU A 137 12.05 -11.21 0.03
C LEU A 137 12.31 -10.03 0.95
N SER A 138 12.37 -10.29 2.26
CA SER A 138 12.85 -9.33 3.25
C SER A 138 13.93 -9.98 4.11
N VAL A 139 15.09 -9.33 4.18
CA VAL A 139 16.18 -9.68 5.09
C VAL A 139 16.30 -8.53 6.07
N ALA A 140 16.00 -8.78 7.35
CA ALA A 140 16.00 -7.76 8.38
C ALA A 140 17.02 -8.09 9.47
N PHE A 141 17.65 -7.04 9.98
CA PHE A 141 18.63 -7.07 11.06
C PHE A 141 18.23 -6.05 12.11
N SER A 142 18.20 -6.46 13.37
CA SER A 142 17.91 -5.59 14.50
C SER A 142 18.92 -5.78 15.60
N HIS A 143 19.43 -4.67 16.11
CA HIS A 143 20.20 -4.63 17.35
C HIS A 143 19.59 -3.57 18.27
N THR A 144 19.19 -4.00 19.47
CA THR A 144 18.63 -3.12 20.51
C THR A 144 19.48 -3.24 21.77
N GLY A 145 20.56 -2.45 21.84
CA GLY A 145 21.40 -2.35 23.02
C GLY A 145 20.86 -1.36 24.06
N LYS A 146 21.62 -1.14 25.14
CA LYS A 146 21.24 -0.20 26.21
C LYS A 146 21.10 1.25 25.74
N ARG A 147 22.09 1.73 24.95
CA ARG A 147 22.16 3.12 24.44
C ARG A 147 22.08 3.24 22.93
N TYR A 148 22.35 2.17 22.18
CA TYR A 148 22.38 2.22 20.74
C TYR A 148 21.41 1.19 20.18
N SER A 149 20.60 1.62 19.22
CA SER A 149 19.74 0.73 18.46
C SER A 149 19.90 0.98 16.96
N ILE A 150 19.94 -0.12 16.21
CA ILE A 150 20.02 -0.10 14.76
C ILE A 150 19.06 -1.14 14.19
N TYR A 151 18.31 -0.72 13.18
CA TYR A 151 17.39 -1.54 12.42
C TYR A 151 17.72 -1.35 10.95
N ALA A 152 18.04 -2.45 10.27
CA ALA A 152 18.35 -2.43 8.84
C ALA A 152 17.54 -3.51 8.14
N ALA A 153 17.05 -3.23 6.94
CA ALA A 153 16.46 -4.28 6.12
C ALA A 153 16.75 -4.08 4.64
N PHE A 154 16.92 -5.20 3.95
CA PHE A 154 16.94 -5.29 2.50
C PHE A 154 15.64 -5.96 2.04
N ILE A 155 15.00 -5.35 1.06
CA ILE A 155 13.72 -5.76 0.51
C ILE A 155 13.89 -5.94 -0.99
N ASN A 156 13.42 -7.08 -1.50
CA ASN A 156 13.26 -7.30 -2.93
C ASN A 156 11.83 -7.76 -3.21
N ASN A 157 11.08 -6.98 -3.98
CA ASN A 157 9.77 -7.40 -4.48
C ASN A 157 9.87 -7.58 -6.00
N ARG A 158 9.27 -8.64 -6.53
CA ARG A 158 9.21 -8.92 -7.95
C ARG A 158 7.84 -9.45 -8.31
N ILE A 159 7.16 -8.75 -9.19
CA ILE A 159 5.82 -9.11 -9.65
C ILE A 159 5.85 -9.23 -11.16
N ARG A 160 5.27 -10.29 -11.70
CA ARG A 160 4.99 -10.45 -13.12
C ARG A 160 3.51 -10.78 -13.29
N GLN A 161 2.83 -9.97 -14.06
CA GLN A 161 1.40 -10.04 -14.32
C GLN A 161 1.19 -10.08 -15.82
N ARG A 162 0.47 -11.09 -16.31
CA ARG A 162 -0.09 -11.07 -17.65
C ARG A 162 -1.42 -10.32 -17.62
N GLU A 163 -1.61 -9.44 -18.60
CA GLU A 163 -2.75 -8.54 -18.69
C GLU A 163 -3.67 -8.99 -19.82
N ASN A 164 -4.91 -9.33 -19.50
CA ASN A 164 -5.87 -9.82 -20.50
C ASN A 164 -6.74 -8.70 -21.09
N GLY A 165 -6.67 -7.48 -20.57
CA GLY A 165 -7.39 -6.31 -21.11
C GLY A 165 -8.90 -6.33 -20.89
N GLY A 166 -9.41 -7.29 -20.09
CA GLY A 166 -10.83 -7.49 -19.87
C GLY A 166 -11.54 -8.22 -21.01
N VAL A 167 -12.81 -8.54 -20.78
CA VAL A 167 -13.66 -9.30 -21.71
C VAL A 167 -13.97 -8.46 -22.95
N VAL A 168 -13.93 -9.09 -24.14
CA VAL A 168 -14.20 -8.43 -25.42
C VAL A 168 -15.59 -7.79 -25.47
N GLY A 169 -16.61 -8.48 -24.94
CA GLY A 169 -17.97 -7.95 -24.83
C GLY A 169 -18.79 -8.62 -23.74
N THR A 170 -19.80 -7.91 -23.24
CA THR A 170 -20.71 -8.39 -22.18
C THR A 170 -21.46 -9.66 -22.57
N TRP A 171 -21.71 -9.87 -23.87
CA TRP A 171 -22.34 -11.08 -24.40
C TRP A 171 -21.59 -12.37 -24.03
N ALA A 172 -20.26 -12.30 -23.92
CA ALA A 172 -19.43 -13.45 -23.60
C ALA A 172 -19.58 -13.91 -22.14
N ILE A 173 -20.21 -13.10 -21.27
CA ILE A 173 -20.50 -13.48 -19.88
C ILE A 173 -22.00 -13.76 -19.71
N VAL A 174 -22.86 -12.93 -20.29
CA VAL A 174 -24.31 -12.96 -20.03
C VAL A 174 -25.03 -13.96 -20.94
N ASP A 175 -24.64 -14.04 -22.22
CA ASP A 175 -25.44 -14.71 -23.25
C ASP A 175 -24.83 -16.04 -23.72
N THR A 176 -23.58 -16.32 -23.35
CA THR A 176 -22.83 -17.50 -23.81
C THR A 176 -22.34 -18.31 -22.61
N VAL A 177 -22.56 -19.62 -22.65
CA VAL A 177 -21.99 -20.55 -21.68
C VAL A 177 -20.75 -21.18 -22.28
N PHE A 178 -19.59 -20.88 -21.69
CA PHE A 178 -18.33 -21.55 -22.02
C PHE A 178 -18.12 -22.73 -21.08
N GLU A 179 -17.61 -23.86 -21.60
CA GLU A 179 -17.24 -25.02 -20.76
C GLU A 179 -16.13 -24.67 -19.76
N HIS A 180 -15.27 -23.73 -20.13
CA HIS A 180 -14.13 -23.28 -19.34
C HIS A 180 -14.01 -21.74 -19.39
N PRO A 181 -13.67 -21.08 -18.27
CA PRO A 181 -13.45 -19.63 -18.25
C PRO A 181 -12.38 -19.16 -19.26
N SER A 182 -11.39 -19.99 -19.55
CA SER A 182 -10.36 -19.70 -20.56
C SER A 182 -10.89 -19.61 -22.00
N GLY A 183 -12.14 -20.01 -22.27
CA GLY A 183 -12.77 -19.83 -23.57
C GLY A 183 -13.37 -18.43 -23.76
N VAL A 184 -13.51 -17.65 -22.69
CA VAL A 184 -14.03 -16.28 -22.76
C VAL A 184 -13.01 -15.39 -23.47
N PRO A 185 -13.38 -14.74 -24.59
CA PRO A 185 -12.45 -13.92 -25.36
C PRO A 185 -12.04 -12.66 -24.59
N MET A 186 -10.72 -12.41 -24.57
CA MET A 186 -10.09 -11.31 -23.84
C MET A 186 -9.34 -10.36 -24.78
N LYS A 187 -9.41 -9.05 -24.53
CA LYS A 187 -8.95 -8.03 -25.49
C LYS A 187 -7.44 -8.01 -25.73
N LEU A 188 -6.62 -8.34 -24.73
CA LEU A 188 -5.15 -8.33 -24.80
C LEU A 188 -4.51 -9.72 -24.80
N ALA A 189 -5.30 -10.81 -24.85
CA ALA A 189 -4.75 -12.15 -24.84
C ALA A 189 -3.84 -12.42 -26.05
N GLU A 190 -4.28 -12.02 -27.25
CA GLU A 190 -3.49 -12.15 -28.47
C GLU A 190 -2.28 -11.20 -28.53
N ALA A 191 -2.37 -10.05 -27.86
CA ALA A 191 -1.30 -9.05 -27.78
C ALA A 191 -0.16 -9.48 -26.83
N GLU A 192 -0.32 -10.61 -26.12
CA GLU A 192 0.65 -11.14 -25.18
C GLU A 192 1.14 -10.11 -24.13
N ALA A 193 0.25 -9.22 -23.69
CA ALA A 193 0.60 -8.11 -22.81
C ALA A 193 1.11 -8.59 -21.43
N GLU A 194 2.28 -8.12 -21.01
CA GLU A 194 2.91 -8.48 -19.74
C GLU A 194 3.46 -7.24 -19.02
N ASN A 195 3.17 -7.14 -17.73
CA ASN A 195 3.76 -6.19 -16.80
C ASN A 195 4.74 -6.89 -15.86
N SER A 196 5.94 -6.34 -15.73
CA SER A 196 6.96 -6.81 -14.78
C SER A 196 7.39 -5.65 -13.89
N TYR A 197 7.14 -5.79 -12.59
CA TYR A 197 7.54 -4.85 -11.56
C TYR A 197 8.71 -5.43 -10.76
N ARG A 198 9.70 -4.59 -10.48
CA ARG A 198 10.81 -4.94 -9.58
C ARG A 198 11.06 -3.79 -8.62
N ASN A 199 11.11 -4.13 -7.34
CA ASN A 199 11.55 -3.27 -6.27
C ASN A 199 12.85 -3.80 -5.68
N ASN A 200 13.81 -2.92 -5.42
CA ASN A 200 14.85 -3.17 -4.43
C ASN A 200 14.88 -1.99 -3.47
N SER A 201 14.67 -2.25 -2.20
CA SER A 201 14.74 -1.25 -1.15
C SER A 201 15.74 -1.68 -0.08
N PHE A 202 16.44 -0.70 0.47
CA PHE A 202 17.35 -0.88 1.57
C PHE A 202 17.18 0.31 2.51
N PHE A 203 17.03 0.05 3.80
CA PHE A 203 17.02 1.11 4.78
C PHE A 203 17.83 0.75 6.00
N VAL A 204 18.34 1.79 6.66
CA VAL A 204 19.01 1.72 7.96
C VAL A 204 18.46 2.85 8.83
N LYS A 205 17.93 2.50 9.99
CA LYS A 205 17.52 3.43 11.04
C LYS A 205 18.36 3.17 12.26
N GLN A 206 19.14 4.17 12.64
CA GLN A 206 20.02 4.11 13.81
C GLN A 206 19.68 5.24 14.77
N SER A 207 19.74 4.95 16.05
CA SER A 207 19.51 5.93 17.11
C SER A 207 20.42 5.67 18.30
N TYR A 208 20.93 6.77 18.87
CA TYR A 208 21.76 6.78 20.05
C TYR A 208 21.04 7.54 21.17
N ALA A 209 20.85 6.87 22.30
CA ALA A 209 20.16 7.36 23.48
C ALA A 209 21.16 7.99 24.46
N ILE A 210 20.89 9.25 24.81
CA ILE A 210 21.58 10.02 25.84
C ILE A 210 20.64 10.09 27.04
N PRO A 211 20.89 9.34 28.12
CA PRO A 211 20.04 9.38 29.29
C PRO A 211 20.19 10.71 30.03
N LEU A 212 19.08 11.29 30.47
CA LEU A 212 19.05 12.51 31.29
C LEU A 212 19.20 12.21 32.79
N GLN A 213 19.13 10.94 33.17
CA GLN A 213 19.33 10.42 34.52
C GLN A 213 20.48 9.41 34.55
N PRO A 214 21.23 9.29 35.67
CA PRO A 214 22.26 8.27 35.79
C PRO A 214 21.65 6.87 35.67
N VAL A 215 22.11 6.11 34.68
CA VAL A 215 21.67 4.73 34.42
C VAL A 215 22.46 3.78 35.32
N THR A 216 21.79 2.85 35.98
CA THR A 216 22.46 1.83 36.81
C THR A 216 22.81 0.59 35.98
N ASP A 217 23.75 -0.24 36.45
CA ASP A 217 24.14 -1.46 35.73
C ASP A 217 22.99 -2.48 35.59
N TYR A 218 21.98 -2.37 36.47
CA TYR A 218 20.76 -3.18 36.48
C TYR A 218 19.75 -2.81 35.38
N ASP A 219 19.88 -1.62 34.77
CA ASP A 219 18.99 -1.19 33.70
C ASP A 219 19.40 -1.84 32.37
N PHE A 220 18.55 -2.74 31.87
CA PHE A 220 18.75 -3.44 30.59
C PHE A 220 18.35 -2.59 29.37
N SER A 221 17.56 -1.53 29.57
CA SER A 221 17.12 -0.61 28.52
C SER A 221 16.78 0.76 29.10
N ILE A 222 17.03 1.82 28.33
CA ILE A 222 16.71 3.22 28.68
C ILE A 222 15.32 3.61 28.15
N ALA A 223 14.60 2.73 27.44
CA ALA A 223 13.34 3.03 26.74
C ALA A 223 12.14 3.48 27.60
N GLY A 224 12.29 3.51 28.93
CA GLY A 224 11.32 4.04 29.89
C GLY A 224 11.89 5.12 30.82
N LEU A 225 13.13 5.57 30.60
CA LEU A 225 13.78 6.64 31.35
C LEU A 225 13.77 7.92 30.53
N SER A 226 13.86 9.07 31.21
CA SER A 226 14.01 10.36 30.51
C SER A 226 15.32 10.37 29.71
N ALA A 227 15.21 10.48 28.39
CA ALA A 227 16.33 10.37 27.47
C ALA A 227 16.12 11.22 26.22
N VAL A 228 17.23 11.60 25.59
CA VAL A 228 17.25 12.22 24.27
C VAL A 228 17.86 11.21 23.30
N TYR A 229 17.14 10.89 22.24
CA TYR A 229 17.62 10.05 21.16
C TYR A 229 18.02 10.92 19.98
N ILE A 230 19.22 10.72 19.47
CA ILE A 230 19.67 11.31 18.22
C ILE A 230 19.79 10.19 17.22
N GLY A 231 19.19 10.36 16.05
CA GLY A 231 19.17 9.30 15.06
C GLY A 231 19.29 9.78 13.63
N HIS A 232 19.60 8.80 12.79
CA HIS A 232 19.72 8.96 11.35
C HIS A 232 18.97 7.82 10.67
N VAL A 233 18.24 8.16 9.61
CA VAL A 233 17.56 7.21 8.75
C VAL A 233 18.07 7.40 7.34
N PHE A 234 18.55 6.32 6.76
CA PHE A 234 18.87 6.21 5.35
C PHE A 234 17.86 5.27 4.70
N GLU A 235 17.19 5.72 3.65
CA GLU A 235 16.31 4.91 2.81
C GLU A 235 16.78 5.02 1.36
N TYR A 236 17.00 3.89 0.71
CA TYR A 236 17.20 3.79 -0.73
C TYR A 236 16.15 2.85 -1.31
N ASN A 237 15.35 3.34 -2.23
CA ASN A 237 14.24 2.60 -2.81
C ASN A 237 14.27 2.73 -4.33
N THR A 238 14.29 1.62 -5.06
CA THR A 238 14.19 1.64 -6.53
C THR A 238 13.07 0.75 -7.01
N TRP A 239 12.15 1.35 -7.77
CA TRP A 239 11.12 0.66 -8.52
C TRP A 239 11.43 0.72 -10.01
N SER A 240 11.18 -0.38 -10.71
CA SER A 240 11.14 -0.40 -12.16
C SER A 240 9.91 -1.15 -12.64
N LYS A 241 9.27 -0.63 -13.68
CA LYS A 241 8.18 -1.30 -14.39
C LYS A 241 8.62 -1.49 -15.84
N LEU A 242 8.44 -2.69 -16.34
CA LEU A 242 8.59 -3.05 -17.75
C LEU A 242 7.24 -3.53 -18.25
N TYR A 243 6.71 -2.88 -19.28
CA TYR A 243 5.53 -3.33 -20.01
C TYR A 243 5.97 -3.82 -21.39
N THR A 244 5.43 -4.95 -21.83
CA THR A 244 5.65 -5.49 -23.17
C THR A 244 4.36 -5.97 -23.77
N ASP A 245 4.16 -5.70 -25.06
CA ASP A 245 3.12 -6.31 -25.87
C ASP A 245 3.53 -6.37 -27.34
N LYS A 246 2.71 -7.05 -28.14
CA LYS A 246 2.79 -7.07 -29.60
C LYS A 246 1.48 -6.56 -30.18
N TYR A 247 1.56 -5.99 -31.38
CA TYR A 247 0.38 -5.56 -32.11
C TYR A 247 -0.50 -6.78 -32.42
N ALA A 248 -1.72 -6.76 -31.89
CA ALA A 248 -2.75 -7.74 -32.18
C ALA A 248 -4.13 -7.06 -32.17
N THR A 249 -5.04 -7.61 -32.96
CA THR A 249 -6.45 -7.21 -33.02
C THR A 249 -7.28 -8.26 -32.31
N TYR A 250 -8.37 -7.87 -31.66
CA TYR A 250 -9.38 -8.81 -31.17
C TYR A 250 -10.66 -8.68 -31.99
N THR A 251 -11.41 -9.78 -32.12
CA THR A 251 -12.70 -9.77 -32.82
C THR A 251 -13.83 -9.85 -31.81
N ASN A 252 -14.74 -8.88 -31.89
CA ASN A 252 -16.00 -8.89 -31.15
C ASN A 252 -17.11 -9.42 -32.05
N ASP A 253 -17.49 -10.68 -31.87
CA ASP A 253 -18.51 -11.37 -32.69
C ASP A 253 -19.88 -10.67 -32.67
N ARG A 254 -20.16 -9.87 -31.65
CA ARG A 254 -21.40 -9.09 -31.51
C ARG A 254 -21.13 -7.59 -31.43
N GLY A 255 -20.17 -7.10 -32.23
CA GLY A 255 -19.71 -5.71 -32.20
C GLY A 255 -20.71 -4.70 -32.75
N SER A 256 -21.29 -4.96 -33.92
CA SER A 256 -22.29 -4.08 -34.56
C SER A 256 -23.53 -4.86 -35.00
N ARG A 257 -24.60 -4.13 -35.35
CA ARG A 257 -25.79 -4.71 -35.98
C ARG A 257 -25.92 -4.20 -37.40
N ASP A 258 -26.25 -5.08 -38.33
CA ASP A 258 -26.55 -4.70 -39.71
C ASP A 258 -27.96 -4.11 -39.85
N GLU A 259 -28.32 -3.71 -41.07
CA GLU A 259 -29.64 -3.16 -41.40
C GLU A 259 -30.79 -4.15 -41.14
N ASN A 260 -30.49 -5.45 -41.06
CA ASN A 260 -31.45 -6.53 -40.76
C ASN A 260 -31.52 -6.84 -39.25
N GLY A 261 -30.68 -6.21 -38.42
CA GLY A 261 -30.60 -6.41 -36.99
C GLY A 261 -29.77 -7.62 -36.54
N GLU A 262 -29.07 -8.29 -37.46
CA GLU A 262 -28.12 -9.38 -37.16
C GLU A 262 -26.79 -8.83 -36.65
N TYR A 263 -26.13 -9.61 -35.79
CA TYR A 263 -24.83 -9.23 -35.25
C TYR A 263 -23.71 -9.44 -36.27
N VAL A 264 -22.89 -8.41 -36.47
CA VAL A 264 -21.73 -8.45 -37.36
C VAL A 264 -20.44 -8.40 -36.53
N PRO A 265 -19.52 -9.37 -36.70
CA PRO A 265 -18.21 -9.35 -36.06
C PRO A 265 -17.44 -8.08 -36.40
N THR A 266 -16.91 -7.41 -35.38
CA THR A 266 -16.12 -6.18 -35.53
C THR A 266 -14.71 -6.43 -35.00
N THR A 267 -13.70 -6.21 -35.84
CA THR A 267 -12.29 -6.32 -35.45
C THR A 267 -11.80 -4.98 -34.93
N GLU A 268 -11.25 -4.97 -33.72
CA GLU A 268 -10.76 -3.77 -33.03
C GLU A 268 -9.35 -3.97 -32.49
N THR A 269 -8.66 -2.88 -32.19
CA THR A 269 -7.39 -2.88 -31.46
C THR A 269 -7.60 -2.31 -30.06
N TYR A 270 -6.90 -2.87 -29.07
CA TYR A 270 -6.96 -2.36 -27.70
C TYR A 270 -6.29 -0.98 -27.58
N TYR A 271 -5.03 -0.88 -28.01
CA TYR A 271 -4.32 0.39 -28.10
C TYR A 271 -4.46 1.00 -29.49
N LYS A 272 -4.97 2.23 -29.51
CA LYS A 272 -5.11 3.04 -30.73
C LYS A 272 -3.80 3.72 -31.11
N ASP A 273 -3.04 4.14 -30.11
CA ASP A 273 -1.81 4.92 -30.27
C ASP A 273 -0.56 4.02 -30.14
N TRP A 274 0.39 4.20 -31.08
CA TRP A 274 1.69 3.52 -31.13
C TRP A 274 2.77 4.55 -31.52
N PHE A 275 3.46 5.12 -30.54
CA PHE A 275 4.33 6.30 -30.73
C PHE A 275 5.77 6.00 -31.14
N ILE A 276 6.31 4.83 -30.79
CA ILE A 276 7.72 4.44 -31.03
C ILE A 276 7.81 3.39 -32.14
N SER A 277 7.10 2.28 -31.97
CA SER A 277 7.10 1.14 -32.90
C SER A 277 5.66 0.68 -33.11
N PRO A 278 5.18 0.44 -34.35
CA PRO A 278 3.80 0.03 -34.61
C PRO A 278 3.56 -1.48 -34.43
N ALA A 279 4.60 -2.29 -34.18
CA ALA A 279 4.51 -3.75 -34.17
C ALA A 279 4.66 -4.36 -32.76
N GLU A 280 5.44 -3.74 -31.89
CA GLU A 280 5.73 -4.23 -30.54
C GLU A 280 6.03 -3.09 -29.59
N SER A 281 5.67 -3.25 -28.32
CA SER A 281 6.02 -2.33 -27.26
C SER A 281 6.98 -2.97 -26.26
N ARG A 282 7.92 -2.16 -25.77
CA ARG A 282 8.80 -2.51 -24.66
C ARG A 282 9.11 -1.26 -23.85
N ASP A 283 8.16 -0.87 -23.02
CA ASP A 283 8.22 0.36 -22.25
C ASP A 283 8.83 0.11 -20.86
N SER A 284 9.98 0.74 -20.61
CA SER A 284 10.69 0.64 -19.33
C SER A 284 10.68 1.98 -18.62
N ILE A 285 10.17 2.00 -17.40
CA ILE A 285 10.23 3.14 -16.50
C ILE A 285 10.87 2.74 -15.17
N ARG A 286 11.57 3.69 -14.55
CA ARG A 286 12.26 3.48 -13.28
C ARG A 286 12.19 4.73 -12.41
N GLU A 287 11.91 4.50 -11.14
CA GLU A 287 11.97 5.48 -10.07
C GLU A 287 13.03 5.07 -9.05
N ARG A 288 13.83 6.03 -8.61
CA ARG A 288 14.77 5.87 -7.51
C ARG A 288 14.54 6.99 -6.52
N VAL A 289 14.43 6.63 -5.24
CA VAL A 289 14.31 7.56 -4.12
C VAL A 289 15.46 7.26 -3.16
N LEU A 290 16.22 8.29 -2.82
CA LEU A 290 17.23 8.25 -1.77
C LEU A 290 16.84 9.30 -0.73
N SER A 291 16.47 8.85 0.47
CA SER A 291 16.09 9.72 1.58
C SER A 291 17.13 9.63 2.68
N ASN A 292 17.59 10.79 3.14
CA ASN A 292 18.40 10.92 4.34
C ASN A 292 17.67 11.79 5.34
N ARG A 293 17.51 11.30 6.57
CA ARG A 293 16.82 12.02 7.63
C ARG A 293 17.65 12.01 8.90
N PHE A 294 17.73 13.15 9.55
CA PHE A 294 18.28 13.30 10.90
C PHE A 294 17.15 13.72 11.83
N PHE A 295 17.07 13.08 12.99
CA PHE A 295 16.02 13.35 13.96
C PHE A 295 16.56 13.39 15.37
N VAL A 296 15.85 14.14 16.21
CA VAL A 296 16.04 14.22 17.65
C VAL A 296 14.69 13.92 18.28
N GLU A 297 14.67 12.89 19.13
CA GLU A 297 13.51 12.56 19.95
C GLU A 297 13.85 12.83 21.41
N ALA A 298 13.02 13.60 22.10
CA ALA A 298 13.14 13.87 23.52
C ALA A 298 11.99 13.22 24.29
N GLN A 299 12.36 12.53 25.37
CA GLN A 299 11.46 12.00 26.39
C GLN A 299 11.77 12.75 27.70
N PRO A 300 11.21 13.95 27.91
CA PRO A 300 11.64 14.86 28.98
C PRO A 300 11.28 14.38 30.38
N TRP A 301 10.19 13.63 30.52
CA TRP A 301 9.68 13.13 31.81
C TRP A 301 9.37 11.63 31.72
N ASP A 302 8.12 11.26 31.96
CA ASP A 302 7.58 9.92 31.75
C ASP A 302 7.01 9.82 30.33
N ARG A 303 7.35 8.74 29.62
CA ARG A 303 6.76 8.39 28.32
C ARG A 303 5.23 8.26 28.38
N ASN A 304 4.68 7.97 29.55
CA ASN A 304 3.23 7.92 29.82
C ASN A 304 2.67 9.25 30.38
N GLY A 305 3.43 10.33 30.35
CA GLY A 305 2.98 11.67 30.71
C GLY A 305 2.16 12.35 29.62
N VAL A 306 1.54 13.49 29.96
CA VAL A 306 0.67 14.26 29.05
C VAL A 306 1.42 14.67 27.77
N VAL A 307 2.71 14.97 27.89
CA VAL A 307 3.66 15.09 26.78
C VAL A 307 4.75 14.04 27.04
N GLY A 308 4.62 12.89 26.38
CA GLY A 308 5.50 11.75 26.59
C GLY A 308 6.70 11.75 25.65
N VAL A 309 6.46 12.02 24.37
CA VAL A 309 7.49 11.99 23.32
C VAL A 309 7.36 13.23 22.44
N LEU A 310 8.49 13.90 22.22
CA LEU A 310 8.67 14.97 21.24
C LEU A 310 9.67 14.49 20.21
N ASP A 311 9.28 14.32 18.95
CA ASP A 311 10.17 13.93 17.85
C ASP A 311 10.23 15.09 16.86
N GLY A 312 11.41 15.37 16.32
CA GLY A 312 11.59 16.40 15.31
C GLY A 312 12.82 16.14 14.48
N GLY A 313 12.75 16.46 13.20
CA GLY A 313 13.85 16.20 12.30
C GLY A 313 13.75 16.90 10.96
N ILE A 314 14.84 16.78 10.22
CA ILE A 314 14.95 17.27 8.85
C ILE A 314 15.38 16.13 7.94
N GLY A 315 14.88 16.13 6.72
CA GLY A 315 15.26 15.14 5.72
C GLY A 315 15.42 15.73 4.34
N ILE A 316 16.18 15.04 3.50
CA ILE A 316 16.38 15.36 2.10
C ILE A 316 16.00 14.13 1.29
N ASP A 317 15.07 14.32 0.36
CA ASP A 317 14.65 13.33 -0.62
C ASP A 317 15.25 13.66 -1.98
N MET A 318 16.01 12.72 -2.53
CA MET A 318 16.59 12.79 -3.87
C MET A 318 15.90 11.76 -4.77
N TYR A 319 15.22 12.25 -5.80
CA TYR A 319 14.50 11.46 -6.78
C TYR A 319 15.30 11.38 -8.08
N ALA A 320 15.30 10.22 -8.71
CA ALA A 320 15.78 10.05 -10.06
C ALA A 320 14.81 9.19 -10.88
N TYR A 321 14.15 9.84 -11.84
CA TYR A 321 13.19 9.24 -12.75
C TYR A 321 13.88 8.92 -14.08
N THR A 322 13.56 7.76 -14.64
CA THR A 322 14.07 7.32 -15.94
C THR A 322 12.92 6.72 -16.71
N GLN A 323 12.71 7.21 -17.92
CA GLN A 323 11.75 6.67 -18.88
C GLN A 323 12.41 6.68 -20.26
N PHE A 324 11.91 5.86 -21.17
CA PHE A 324 12.39 5.85 -22.53
C PHE A 324 11.56 6.83 -23.37
N SER A 325 12.17 7.88 -23.91
CA SER A 325 11.50 8.83 -24.79
C SER A 325 11.96 8.73 -26.25
N LEU A 326 11.20 9.30 -27.19
CA LEU A 326 11.59 9.31 -28.61
C LEU A 326 12.97 9.94 -28.86
N LYS A 327 13.33 10.96 -28.08
CA LYS A 327 14.64 11.62 -28.15
C LYS A 327 15.77 10.68 -27.73
N ASP A 328 15.50 9.83 -26.73
CA ASP A 328 16.43 8.84 -26.22
C ASP A 328 16.64 7.68 -27.21
N TYR A 329 15.58 7.32 -27.97
CA TYR A 329 15.68 6.38 -29.08
C TYR A 329 16.67 6.89 -30.16
N ALA A 330 16.54 8.17 -30.55
CA ALA A 330 17.43 8.78 -31.54
C ALA A 330 18.87 8.99 -31.01
N ALA A 331 19.03 9.26 -29.72
CA ALA A 331 20.34 9.54 -29.10
C ALA A 331 21.07 8.30 -28.54
N GLY A 332 20.38 7.16 -28.40
CA GLY A 332 20.93 5.92 -27.85
C GLY A 332 21.29 5.98 -26.35
N LYS A 333 20.76 6.96 -25.59
CA LYS A 333 21.03 7.16 -24.15
C LYS A 333 19.74 7.41 -23.40
N TYR A 334 19.63 6.91 -22.17
CA TYR A 334 18.48 7.18 -21.30
C TYR A 334 18.61 8.55 -20.62
N GLY A 335 17.61 9.41 -20.79
CA GLY A 335 17.43 10.60 -19.96
C GLY A 335 17.14 10.24 -18.50
N VAL A 336 17.73 11.00 -17.57
CA VAL A 336 17.46 10.89 -16.13
C VAL A 336 17.04 12.25 -15.59
N ASP A 337 15.77 12.40 -15.21
CA ASP A 337 15.30 13.58 -14.48
C ASP A 337 15.65 13.39 -12.99
N ARG A 338 16.40 14.35 -12.44
CA ARG A 338 16.80 14.36 -11.03
C ARG A 338 16.11 15.50 -10.32
N ARG A 339 15.40 15.19 -9.24
CA ARG A 339 14.67 16.16 -8.43
C ARG A 339 15.07 16.02 -6.98
N THR A 340 15.15 17.14 -6.26
CA THR A 340 15.51 17.15 -4.85
C THR A 340 14.48 17.96 -4.08
N ALA A 341 14.10 17.48 -2.91
CA ALA A 341 13.29 18.21 -1.96
C ALA A 341 13.85 18.00 -0.55
N TRP A 342 13.63 18.96 0.33
CA TRP A 342 13.91 18.77 1.75
C TRP A 342 12.65 19.06 2.55
N TYR A 343 12.53 18.39 3.67
CA TYR A 343 11.39 18.52 4.58
C TYR A 343 11.87 18.69 6.00
N ALA A 344 11.03 19.35 6.79
CA ALA A 344 11.09 19.31 8.23
C ALA A 344 9.85 18.59 8.74
N TYR A 345 9.99 17.85 9.82
CA TYR A 345 8.85 17.26 10.51
C TYR A 345 8.97 17.43 12.02
N GLY A 346 7.82 17.43 12.68
CA GLY A 346 7.73 17.43 14.13
C GLY A 346 6.52 16.61 14.56
N ALA A 347 6.65 15.91 15.67
CA ALA A 347 5.59 15.12 16.26
C ALA A 347 5.61 15.25 17.78
N VAL A 348 4.43 15.21 18.35
CA VAL A 348 4.21 15.18 19.79
C VAL A 348 3.20 14.09 20.10
N SER A 349 3.46 13.31 21.14
CA SER A 349 2.50 12.35 21.65
C SER A 349 2.58 12.26 23.15
N GLY A 350 1.50 11.79 23.76
CA GLY A 350 1.45 11.59 25.19
C GLY A 350 0.21 10.85 25.63
N LYS A 351 0.16 10.56 26.92
CA LYS A 351 -0.94 9.84 27.55
C LYS A 351 -1.43 10.62 28.75
N ILE A 352 -2.75 10.70 28.91
CA ILE A 352 -3.39 11.24 30.10
C ILE A 352 -3.85 10.05 30.93
N ARG A 353 -2.95 9.60 31.83
CA ARG A 353 -3.14 8.40 32.65
C ARG A 353 -3.49 7.19 31.77
N LYS A 354 -4.49 6.41 32.17
CA LYS A 354 -5.01 5.25 31.44
C LYS A 354 -6.23 5.57 30.55
N PHE A 355 -6.62 6.84 30.47
CA PHE A 355 -7.92 7.23 29.92
C PHE A 355 -7.82 7.87 28.54
N ALA A 356 -6.71 8.55 28.22
CA ALA A 356 -6.52 9.14 26.91
C ALA A 356 -5.10 8.89 26.40
N ASP A 357 -5.00 8.51 25.13
CA ASP A 357 -3.79 8.51 24.32
C ASP A 357 -3.98 9.56 23.22
N TRP A 358 -2.96 10.36 22.93
CA TRP A 358 -3.06 11.36 21.88
C TRP A 358 -1.71 11.60 21.22
N GLY A 359 -1.76 12.06 19.97
CA GLY A 359 -0.58 12.55 19.28
C GLY A 359 -0.93 13.37 18.06
N ALA A 360 0.03 14.18 17.64
CA ALA A 360 -0.05 14.96 16.41
C ALA A 360 1.33 15.02 15.75
N ASP A 361 1.36 14.96 14.43
CA ASP A 361 2.55 15.11 13.63
C ASP A 361 2.31 16.04 12.43
N LEU A 362 3.37 16.74 12.05
CA LEU A 362 3.41 17.69 10.95
C LEU A 362 4.65 17.42 10.13
N LYS A 363 4.49 17.28 8.81
CA LYS A 363 5.57 17.20 7.84
C LYS A 363 5.36 18.28 6.78
N PHE A 364 6.40 19.07 6.54
CA PHE A 364 6.32 20.21 5.62
C PHE A 364 7.55 20.26 4.72
N TYR A 365 7.33 20.49 3.43
CA TYR A 365 8.37 20.68 2.42
C TYR A 365 8.50 22.17 2.06
N PRO A 366 9.39 22.93 2.71
CA PRO A 366 9.52 24.37 2.49
C PRO A 366 10.07 24.75 1.11
N SER A 367 10.90 23.93 0.48
CA SER A 367 11.39 24.18 -0.89
C SER A 367 11.85 22.91 -1.63
N GLY A 368 12.18 23.07 -2.91
CA GLY A 368 12.55 21.98 -3.81
C GLY A 368 11.37 21.46 -4.62
N TYR A 369 11.50 20.24 -5.15
CA TYR A 369 10.51 19.64 -6.04
C TYR A 369 9.09 19.59 -5.45
N ARG A 370 8.98 19.29 -4.15
CA ARG A 370 7.72 19.20 -3.41
C ARG A 370 7.39 20.44 -2.60
N SER A 371 7.88 21.60 -3.04
CA SER A 371 7.70 22.87 -2.32
C SER A 371 6.23 23.15 -2.03
N GLY A 372 5.91 23.37 -0.75
CA GLY A 372 4.56 23.63 -0.26
C GLY A 372 3.73 22.39 0.03
N ASP A 373 4.31 21.18 -0.04
CA ASP A 373 3.64 19.97 0.41
C ASP A 373 3.56 19.95 1.94
N LEU A 374 2.40 19.53 2.45
CA LEU A 374 2.05 19.51 3.87
C LEU A 374 1.32 18.20 4.19
N ALA A 375 1.70 17.57 5.29
CA ALA A 375 0.90 16.51 5.91
C ALA A 375 0.80 16.82 7.41
N LEU A 376 -0.43 16.92 7.91
CA LEU A 376 -0.76 17.11 9.31
C LEU A 376 -1.64 15.94 9.72
N ASN A 377 -1.26 15.21 10.76
CA ASN A 377 -2.07 14.17 11.34
C ASN A 377 -2.24 14.42 12.84
N ALA A 378 -3.42 14.08 13.36
CA ALA A 378 -3.69 14.08 14.78
C ALA A 378 -4.58 12.89 15.12
N HIS A 379 -4.34 12.28 16.27
CA HIS A 379 -5.16 11.20 16.79
C HIS A 379 -5.39 11.36 18.29
N VAL A 380 -6.53 10.88 18.74
CA VAL A 380 -6.88 10.77 20.15
C VAL A 380 -7.65 9.47 20.36
N ALA A 381 -7.32 8.71 21.40
CA ALA A 381 -8.04 7.51 21.80
C ALA A 381 -8.42 7.63 23.27
N LEU A 382 -9.72 7.54 23.56
CA LEU A 382 -10.29 7.64 24.89
C LEU A 382 -10.76 6.26 25.34
N THR A 383 -10.22 5.77 26.45
CA THR A 383 -10.61 4.49 27.05
C THR A 383 -11.47 4.76 28.28
N ALA A 384 -12.73 4.36 28.22
CA ALA A 384 -13.69 4.46 29.32
C ALA A 384 -14.25 3.08 29.68
N LYS A 385 -14.99 3.01 30.79
CA LYS A 385 -15.80 1.83 31.13
C LYS A 385 -17.27 2.21 31.09
N PHE A 386 -18.06 1.48 30.31
CA PHE A 386 -19.51 1.61 30.27
C PHE A 386 -20.14 0.29 30.74
N ARG A 387 -20.95 0.35 31.81
CA ARG A 387 -21.56 -0.85 32.44
C ARG A 387 -20.56 -1.96 32.79
N GLY A 388 -19.34 -1.58 33.16
CA GLY A 388 -18.26 -2.53 33.50
C GLY A 388 -17.41 -2.99 32.31
N HIS A 389 -17.87 -2.80 31.07
CA HIS A 389 -17.16 -3.17 29.86
C HIS A 389 -16.23 -2.04 29.37
N PRO A 390 -15.03 -2.34 28.85
CA PRO A 390 -14.15 -1.36 28.24
C PRO A 390 -14.78 -0.83 26.94
N VAL A 391 -14.73 0.48 26.77
CA VAL A 391 -15.15 1.19 25.55
C VAL A 391 -14.00 2.08 25.12
N ILE A 392 -13.59 1.96 23.86
CA ILE A 392 -12.52 2.76 23.27
C ILE A 392 -13.16 3.64 22.20
N LEU A 393 -13.08 4.96 22.40
CA LEU A 393 -13.51 5.96 21.42
C LEU A 393 -12.27 6.63 20.84
N SER A 394 -12.00 6.40 19.57
CA SER A 394 -10.88 6.98 18.85
C SER A 394 -11.35 8.03 17.85
N GLY A 395 -10.61 9.12 17.74
CA GLY A 395 -10.75 10.14 16.72
C GLY A 395 -9.44 10.34 15.99
N ARG A 396 -9.48 10.45 14.66
CA ARG A 396 -8.33 10.86 13.84
C ARG A 396 -8.69 12.01 12.93
N PHE A 397 -7.73 12.89 12.73
CA PHE A 397 -7.77 13.99 11.79
C PHE A 397 -6.52 13.92 10.93
N SER A 398 -6.69 14.07 9.61
CA SER A 398 -5.57 14.17 8.68
C SER A 398 -5.86 15.26 7.65
N GLN A 399 -4.88 16.11 7.40
CA GLN A 399 -4.92 17.11 6.35
C GLN A 399 -3.65 17.00 5.52
N THR A 400 -3.82 16.75 4.23
CA THR A 400 -2.73 16.65 3.28
C THR A 400 -2.89 17.68 2.17
N ARG A 401 -1.76 18.22 1.73
CA ARG A 401 -1.61 19.02 0.52
C ARG A 401 -0.40 18.49 -0.20
N LEU A 402 -0.60 17.75 -1.28
CA LEU A 402 0.46 16.98 -1.93
C LEU A 402 0.61 17.37 -3.39
N SER A 403 1.86 17.49 -3.83
CA SER A 403 2.18 17.68 -5.24
C SER A 403 1.80 16.44 -6.05
N PRO A 404 1.40 16.60 -7.32
CA PRO A 404 1.21 15.48 -8.24
C PRO A 404 2.46 14.58 -8.29
N SER A 405 2.26 13.28 -8.49
CA SER A 405 3.42 12.40 -8.71
C SER A 405 4.06 12.68 -10.07
N TYR A 406 5.37 12.43 -10.20
CA TYR A 406 6.08 12.62 -11.47
C TYR A 406 5.40 11.91 -12.64
N TRP A 407 4.88 10.69 -12.42
CA TRP A 407 4.23 9.87 -13.45
C TRP A 407 2.84 10.36 -13.84
N GLU A 408 2.18 11.19 -13.02
CA GLU A 408 0.92 11.85 -13.39
C GLU A 408 1.16 13.08 -14.25
N GLU A 409 2.24 13.80 -13.97
CA GLU A 409 2.64 14.95 -14.77
C GLU A 409 3.31 14.52 -16.07
N ASN A 410 4.18 13.52 -16.04
CA ASN A 410 5.04 13.16 -17.16
C ASN A 410 5.09 11.65 -17.35
N LEU A 411 4.59 11.19 -18.50
CA LEU A 411 4.79 9.83 -18.97
C LEU A 411 5.08 9.84 -20.46
N PHE A 412 6.08 9.06 -20.86
CA PHE A 412 6.27 8.67 -22.24
C PHE A 412 6.35 7.15 -22.32
N SER A 413 5.49 6.56 -23.14
CA SER A 413 5.42 5.13 -23.46
C SER A 413 4.92 4.97 -24.89
N ASN A 414 4.96 3.75 -25.43
CA ASN A 414 4.50 3.49 -26.77
C ASN A 414 2.99 3.71 -26.94
N HIS A 415 2.19 3.55 -25.87
CA HIS A 415 0.73 3.68 -25.92
C HIS A 415 0.18 4.95 -25.26
N TYR A 416 0.91 5.51 -24.31
CA TYR A 416 0.47 6.67 -23.55
C TYR A 416 1.57 7.72 -23.48
N VAL A 417 1.22 8.97 -23.80
CA VAL A 417 2.10 10.13 -23.67
C VAL A 417 1.31 11.27 -23.05
N TRP A 418 1.87 11.87 -22.01
CA TRP A 418 1.34 13.11 -21.43
C TRP A 418 2.44 13.96 -20.79
N SER A 419 2.21 15.26 -20.81
CA SER A 419 2.98 16.27 -20.07
C SER A 419 1.98 17.28 -19.53
N ASN A 420 1.57 17.08 -18.29
CA ASN A 420 0.55 17.85 -17.60
C ASN A 420 1.19 18.75 -16.54
N SER A 421 0.52 19.84 -16.23
CA SER A 421 0.81 20.68 -15.06
C SER A 421 -0.46 20.72 -14.22
N PHE A 422 -0.44 20.02 -13.09
CA PHE A 422 -1.58 19.91 -12.20
C PHE A 422 -1.35 20.70 -10.91
N ASP A 423 -2.45 21.16 -10.32
CA ASP A 423 -2.41 21.76 -8.99
C ASP A 423 -2.18 20.69 -7.91
N LYS A 424 -1.74 21.12 -6.73
CA LYS A 424 -1.64 20.24 -5.56
C LYS A 424 -3.02 19.73 -5.16
N GLU A 425 -3.11 18.45 -4.86
CA GLU A 425 -4.29 17.83 -4.28
C GLU A 425 -4.37 18.20 -2.80
N ASN A 426 -5.53 18.68 -2.34
CA ASN A 426 -5.78 18.86 -0.91
C ASN A 426 -6.83 17.87 -0.45
N GLU A 427 -6.58 17.23 0.67
CA GLU A 427 -7.50 16.28 1.27
C GLU A 427 -7.55 16.50 2.78
N THR A 428 -8.77 16.56 3.33
CA THR A 428 -9.03 16.62 4.76
C THR A 428 -9.89 15.42 5.14
N ARG A 429 -9.46 14.67 6.16
CA ARG A 429 -10.11 13.45 6.64
C ARG A 429 -10.39 13.57 8.13
N PHE A 430 -11.60 13.17 8.52
CA PHE A 430 -12.01 12.94 9.89
C PHE A 430 -12.45 11.49 10.02
N GLU A 431 -11.99 10.81 11.06
CA GLU A 431 -12.37 9.44 11.40
C GLU A 431 -12.78 9.40 12.86
N VAL A 432 -13.88 8.73 13.14
CA VAL A 432 -14.33 8.41 14.50
C VAL A 432 -14.60 6.92 14.56
N SER A 433 -14.03 6.24 15.55
CA SER A 433 -14.21 4.81 15.76
C SER A 433 -14.58 4.53 17.22
N LEU A 434 -15.56 3.66 17.42
CA LEU A 434 -16.03 3.17 18.70
C LEU A 434 -15.86 1.66 18.73
N GLU A 435 -15.06 1.17 19.66
CA GLU A 435 -14.80 -0.25 19.88
C GLU A 435 -15.25 -0.67 21.27
N ILE A 436 -16.01 -1.78 21.34
CA ILE A 436 -16.43 -2.43 22.59
C ILE A 436 -15.96 -3.89 22.53
N PRO A 437 -14.72 -4.19 22.98
CA PRO A 437 -14.10 -5.50 22.83
C PRO A 437 -14.91 -6.65 23.43
N ASP A 438 -15.49 -6.45 24.62
CA ASP A 438 -16.30 -7.47 25.31
C ASP A 438 -17.55 -7.86 24.52
N TRP A 439 -18.04 -6.97 23.65
CA TRP A 439 -19.17 -7.25 22.77
C TRP A 439 -18.73 -7.58 21.35
N ALA A 440 -17.43 -7.62 21.07
CA ALA A 440 -16.86 -7.78 19.74
C ALA A 440 -17.59 -6.90 18.70
N LEU A 441 -17.81 -5.63 19.08
CA LEU A 441 -18.51 -4.62 18.29
C LEU A 441 -17.54 -3.48 17.97
N GLU A 442 -17.49 -3.11 16.70
CA GLU A 442 -16.72 -1.97 16.19
C GLU A 442 -17.63 -1.16 15.27
N LEU A 443 -17.69 0.15 15.49
CA LEU A 443 -18.42 1.10 14.65
C LEU A 443 -17.47 2.22 14.27
N SER A 444 -17.34 2.49 12.97
CA SER A 444 -16.43 3.52 12.48
C SER A 444 -17.11 4.40 11.44
N ALA A 445 -16.83 5.70 11.46
CA ALA A 445 -17.36 6.68 10.54
C ALA A 445 -16.21 7.56 10.02
N TRP A 446 -16.21 7.83 8.71
CA TRP A 446 -15.23 8.69 8.06
C TRP A 446 -15.93 9.77 7.27
N GLN A 447 -15.35 10.96 7.29
CA GLN A 447 -15.72 12.09 6.46
C GLN A 447 -14.46 12.66 5.80
N GLY A 448 -14.46 12.70 4.48
CA GLY A 448 -13.38 13.20 3.64
C GLY A 448 -13.84 14.36 2.76
N VAL A 449 -12.99 15.35 2.59
CA VAL A 449 -13.19 16.44 1.62
C VAL A 449 -11.92 16.55 0.79
N VAL A 450 -12.03 16.37 -0.53
CA VAL A 450 -10.92 16.37 -1.47
C VAL A 450 -11.14 17.46 -2.52
N SER A 451 -10.11 18.24 -2.81
CA SER A 451 -10.11 19.25 -3.89
C SER A 451 -8.92 19.02 -4.82
N ASN A 452 -9.06 19.38 -6.10
CA ASN A 452 -8.01 19.20 -7.11
C ASN A 452 -7.60 17.73 -7.27
N LYS A 453 -8.57 16.81 -7.16
CA LYS A 453 -8.33 15.37 -7.21
C LYS A 453 -7.78 14.98 -8.58
N ILE A 454 -6.62 14.33 -8.60
CA ILE A 454 -6.04 13.76 -9.82
C ILE A 454 -6.51 12.31 -9.93
N TYR A 455 -7.03 11.95 -11.10
CA TYR A 455 -7.62 10.65 -11.37
C TYR A 455 -7.31 10.17 -12.80
N TYR A 456 -7.51 8.88 -13.04
CA TYR A 456 -7.43 8.30 -14.39
C TYR A 456 -8.85 8.21 -14.96
N GLY A 457 -9.06 8.81 -16.13
CA GLY A 457 -10.32 8.77 -16.85
C GLY A 457 -10.60 7.41 -17.48
N ALA A 458 -11.81 7.24 -18.05
CA ALA A 458 -12.21 6.02 -18.75
C ALA A 458 -11.34 5.69 -19.98
N ASP A 459 -10.65 6.68 -20.53
CA ASP A 459 -9.67 6.56 -21.61
C ASP A 459 -8.24 6.26 -21.10
N SER A 460 -8.09 5.96 -19.80
CA SER A 460 -6.80 5.73 -19.12
C SER A 460 -5.85 6.93 -19.12
N ARG A 461 -6.34 8.15 -19.45
CA ARG A 461 -5.54 9.38 -19.35
C ARG A 461 -5.70 10.04 -18.00
N VAL A 462 -4.67 10.76 -17.58
CA VAL A 462 -4.66 11.48 -16.31
C VAL A 462 -5.43 12.80 -16.46
N ALA A 463 -6.35 13.06 -15.55
CA ALA A 463 -7.14 14.29 -15.48
C ALA A 463 -7.19 14.81 -14.03
N GLN A 464 -7.54 16.10 -13.87
CA GLN A 464 -7.71 16.73 -12.57
C GLN A 464 -9.10 17.35 -12.47
N SER A 465 -9.82 17.04 -11.39
CA SER A 465 -11.12 17.62 -11.09
C SER A 465 -10.97 18.91 -10.30
N GLY A 466 -11.53 20.01 -10.81
CA GLY A 466 -11.63 21.28 -10.08
C GLY A 466 -12.75 21.34 -9.04
N ALA A 467 -13.59 20.30 -8.97
CA ALA A 467 -14.69 20.25 -8.00
C ALA A 467 -14.18 19.79 -6.62
N THR A 468 -14.80 20.32 -5.56
CA THR A 468 -14.64 19.78 -4.21
C THR A 468 -15.54 18.56 -4.04
N ILE A 469 -14.93 17.42 -3.70
CA ILE A 469 -15.60 16.13 -3.55
C ILE A 469 -15.69 15.78 -2.07
N SER A 470 -16.90 15.54 -1.59
CA SER A 470 -17.14 15.02 -0.25
C SER A 470 -17.33 13.52 -0.32
N LEU A 471 -16.73 12.80 0.61
CA LEU A 471 -16.79 11.35 0.73
C LEU A 471 -17.14 10.97 2.17
N THR A 472 -18.12 10.09 2.33
CA THR A 472 -18.51 9.59 3.66
C THR A 472 -18.50 8.07 3.65
N SER A 473 -17.95 7.47 4.71
CA SER A 473 -18.02 6.02 4.95
C SER A 473 -18.59 5.74 6.32
N LEU A 474 -19.41 4.69 6.43
CA LEU A 474 -19.87 4.11 7.68
C LEU A 474 -19.53 2.62 7.69
N TYR A 475 -18.93 2.14 8.77
CA TYR A 475 -18.56 0.75 8.96
C TYR A 475 -19.12 0.22 10.27
N ALA A 476 -19.56 -1.02 10.22
CA ALA A 476 -19.96 -1.77 11.40
C ALA A 476 -19.41 -3.18 11.31
N ARG A 477 -18.78 -3.63 12.39
CA ARG A 477 -18.41 -5.04 12.58
C ARG A 477 -19.04 -5.58 13.85
N LYS A 478 -19.58 -6.78 13.74
CA LYS A 478 -20.11 -7.54 14.86
C LYS A 478 -19.76 -9.01 14.71
N ASP A 479 -19.07 -9.54 15.70
CA ASP A 479 -18.84 -10.96 15.86
C ASP A 479 -19.88 -11.54 16.85
N PHE A 480 -20.73 -12.43 16.35
CA PHE A 480 -21.73 -13.14 17.15
C PHE A 480 -21.21 -14.53 17.54
N ARG A 481 -21.07 -14.75 18.85
CA ARG A 481 -20.66 -16.03 19.42
C ARG A 481 -21.88 -16.70 20.06
N LEU A 482 -22.45 -17.66 19.35
CA LEU A 482 -23.65 -18.40 19.78
C LEU A 482 -23.30 -19.88 19.93
N GLY A 483 -22.94 -20.29 21.14
CA GLY A 483 -22.47 -21.65 21.41
C GLY A 483 -21.14 -21.94 20.70
N GLY A 484 -21.13 -22.96 19.83
CA GLY A 484 -19.96 -23.29 19.00
C GLY A 484 -19.91 -22.55 17.65
N PHE A 485 -20.89 -21.71 17.34
CA PHE A 485 -20.93 -20.94 16.09
C PHE A 485 -20.34 -19.55 16.26
N HIS A 486 -19.63 -19.10 15.23
CA HIS A 486 -18.92 -17.83 15.21
C HIS A 486 -19.23 -17.07 13.92
N PHE A 487 -20.00 -15.99 14.02
CA PHE A 487 -20.40 -15.22 12.85
C PHE A 487 -19.79 -13.82 12.84
N ASP A 488 -18.71 -13.63 12.08
CA ASP A 488 -18.06 -12.32 11.90
C ASP A 488 -18.72 -11.59 10.71
N HIS A 489 -19.50 -10.56 11.03
CA HIS A 489 -20.16 -9.70 10.06
C HIS A 489 -19.46 -8.36 10.00
N ARG A 490 -19.10 -7.93 8.80
CA ARG A 490 -18.51 -6.62 8.54
C ARG A 490 -19.27 -5.97 7.40
N VAL A 491 -19.74 -4.75 7.60
CA VAL A 491 -20.53 -4.00 6.60
C VAL A 491 -19.94 -2.62 6.47
N LEU A 492 -19.75 -2.18 5.23
CA LEU A 492 -19.28 -0.86 4.84
C LEU A 492 -20.33 -0.23 3.93
N LEU A 493 -20.76 0.98 4.27
CA LEU A 493 -21.54 1.85 3.39
C LEU A 493 -20.69 3.06 3.03
N GLN A 494 -20.64 3.45 1.75
CA GLN A 494 -19.80 4.56 1.30
C GLN A 494 -20.46 5.33 0.16
N TRP A 495 -20.32 6.65 0.14
CA TRP A 495 -20.83 7.49 -0.95
C TRP A 495 -19.95 8.70 -1.22
N SER A 496 -19.78 9.01 -2.50
CA SER A 496 -19.04 10.16 -3.03
C SER A 496 -20.01 11.14 -3.72
N THR A 497 -19.79 12.45 -3.56
CA THR A 497 -20.56 13.46 -4.32
C THR A 497 -20.20 13.49 -5.81
N ASN A 498 -19.09 12.86 -6.21
CA ASN A 498 -18.72 12.67 -7.61
C ASN A 498 -18.11 11.28 -7.81
N GLN A 499 -18.92 10.36 -8.35
CA GLN A 499 -18.53 8.96 -8.55
C GLN A 499 -17.67 8.73 -9.79
N GLU A 500 -17.62 9.67 -10.75
CA GLU A 500 -16.73 9.56 -11.90
C GLU A 500 -15.27 9.78 -11.50
N VAL A 501 -15.03 10.68 -10.55
CA VAL A 501 -13.68 11.05 -10.09
C VAL A 501 -13.21 10.14 -8.96
N ILE A 502 -14.07 9.86 -7.99
CA ILE A 502 -13.77 8.96 -6.86
C ILE A 502 -14.83 7.87 -6.80
N PRO A 503 -14.66 6.77 -7.58
CA PRO A 503 -15.61 5.67 -7.56
C PRO A 503 -15.48 4.86 -6.26
N VAL A 504 -16.62 4.74 -5.57
CA VAL A 504 -16.77 3.93 -4.35
C VAL A 504 -18.07 3.12 -4.38
N PRO A 505 -18.06 1.87 -3.93
CA PRO A 505 -19.28 1.06 -3.84
C PRO A 505 -20.21 1.63 -2.77
N LEU A 506 -21.53 1.58 -3.03
CA LEU A 506 -22.51 2.04 -2.05
C LEU A 506 -22.54 1.16 -0.80
N CYS A 507 -22.41 -0.16 -0.99
CA CYS A 507 -22.43 -1.16 0.07
C CYS A 507 -21.43 -2.27 -0.25
N SER A 508 -20.66 -2.68 0.76
CA SER A 508 -19.77 -3.83 0.73
C SER A 508 -19.92 -4.59 2.04
N ALA A 509 -19.97 -5.92 1.97
CA ALA A 509 -20.12 -6.75 3.17
C ALA A 509 -19.19 -7.96 3.10
N TYR A 510 -18.59 -8.29 4.24
CA TYR A 510 -17.88 -9.52 4.47
C TYR A 510 -18.63 -10.30 5.55
N LEU A 511 -19.05 -11.52 5.20
CA LEU A 511 -19.81 -12.41 6.07
C LEU A 511 -19.04 -13.70 6.22
N SER A 512 -18.68 -14.02 7.45
CA SER A 512 -18.10 -15.31 7.81
C SER A 512 -18.99 -16.03 8.80
N TYR A 513 -19.08 -17.34 8.66
CA TYR A 513 -19.80 -18.27 9.54
C TYR A 513 -18.93 -19.46 9.95
#